data_AF-A0A6D2KPQ2-F1
#
_entry.id   AF-A0A6D2KPQ2-F1
#
_cell.length_a   1.000
_cell.length_b   1.000
_cell.length_c   1.000
_cell.angle_alpha   90.00
_cell.angle_beta   90.00
_cell.angle_gamma   90.00
#
_symmetry.space_group_name_H-M   'P 1'
#
loop_
_entity.id
_entity.type
_entity.pdbx_description
1 polymer ?
#
loop_
_entity_poly.entity_id
_entity_poly.type
_entity_poly.pdbx_seq_one_letter_code
_entity_poly.pdbx_strand_id
1 'polypeptide(L)'
;MPVSISKRRPRTSKKTETEKPENSLENPRSCCNNICSIFSRSVLYRFPLTFLFLFLIYLWSTSTTVISGNVVHICISSRKLNELYCLTAGSQPALHVPVNNFTKPVSENVIRSEEEKSVVVLGKDGDKGFAKNETFSGERDSNKASFHVIDNGTSMGERVSVLAQDSKPINEENLDQHSEAKNDFDLDLHTDWDSETGEERYRYINPKDEDEETALKAVNKYLQIQRSWLSMGNNQENPGSCKGREIYVYDLPSKFNKDLLGECSDMVPWANFCSFFKNDALGESIDSLGKGMYRTHQYSLEPIFHSRVLKHPCRVYDENQAKLFYVPFYGGIDVLRWHFKNVSEDVKDVLAIEVVKWLGSKLSWKRNSGKDHVFVLGKISWDFRRKNKVSWGSSLLEMEEMKNPTKLLIERNPWEVNDVAIPHPTFFHPKTDDDISSWQNKIIVKPRRSLISFAGGARPGNPDSIRSTLIDQCRSSPDQCRFMNCTSGICDKPESVIELFQDSEFCLQPPGDSPTRKSIFDSLVSGCIPVIFDPYSAYYQYTWHLPEDHRAYSVYINKEDLKGKKVNVIEKLMSKTLREREDMRSYIVHELLPGLVYGDSNAKFERFRDACDITMDSLLHKISKTL
;
A
#
# COMPACT_ATOMS: atom_id res chain seq x y z
N MET A 1 56.49 16.83 51.24
CA MET A 1 57.77 16.45 51.89
C MET A 1 57.53 15.15 52.66
N PRO A 2 58.51 14.25 52.83
CA PRO A 2 59.83 14.14 52.15
C PRO A 2 59.68 13.67 50.66
N VAL A 3 60.66 13.65 49.73
CA VAL A 3 62.16 13.69 49.71
C VAL A 3 62.79 12.31 50.01
N SER A 4 63.65 11.68 49.20
CA SER A 4 64.97 12.07 48.60
C SER A 4 65.31 11.21 47.34
N ILE A 5 65.96 11.68 46.25
CA ILE A 5 67.42 11.90 46.01
C ILE A 5 68.23 10.55 45.98
N SER A 6 69.07 10.17 44.98
CA SER A 6 70.28 10.87 44.47
C SER A 6 70.96 10.24 43.22
N LYS A 7 71.59 11.09 42.36
CA LYS A 7 72.91 10.92 41.66
C LYS A 7 73.13 9.70 40.68
N ARG A 8 74.03 9.73 39.69
CA ARG A 8 75.01 10.75 39.20
C ARG A 8 75.32 10.56 37.69
N ARG A 9 75.66 11.66 37.00
CA ARG A 9 76.33 11.71 35.67
C ARG A 9 77.85 11.90 35.87
N PRO A 10 78.73 11.68 34.88
CA PRO A 10 78.93 12.56 33.70
C PRO A 10 79.18 11.73 32.41
N ARG A 11 79.90 12.05 31.31
CA ARG A 11 80.52 13.22 30.59
C ARG A 11 80.77 12.69 29.13
N THR A 12 80.92 13.39 28.00
CA THR A 12 80.92 14.80 27.51
C THR A 12 80.42 14.73 26.02
N SER A 13 80.61 15.59 25.00
CA SER A 13 81.18 16.94 24.79
C SER A 13 80.77 17.52 23.41
N LYS A 14 80.30 18.79 23.41
CA LYS A 14 80.37 19.80 22.31
C LYS A 14 79.61 19.51 20.99
N LYS A 15 79.18 20.49 20.18
CA LYS A 15 78.63 21.91 20.23
C LYS A 15 78.38 22.28 18.74
N THR A 16 77.69 23.32 18.24
CA THR A 16 77.00 24.58 18.64
C THR A 16 75.71 24.68 17.77
N GLU A 17 74.65 25.46 18.00
CA GLU A 17 74.45 26.89 18.37
C GLU A 17 74.86 27.90 17.26
N THR A 18 74.09 28.94 16.93
CA THR A 18 72.75 29.38 17.41
C THR A 18 71.88 29.86 16.20
N GLU A 19 70.90 30.78 16.18
CA GLU A 19 70.36 31.80 17.12
C GLU A 19 68.88 32.15 16.80
N LYS A 20 68.26 33.05 17.58
CA LYS A 20 66.92 33.65 17.39
C LYS A 20 66.91 35.03 18.09
N PRO A 21 65.99 35.98 17.81
CA PRO A 21 64.80 36.11 18.67
C PRO A 21 63.54 36.72 18.02
N GLU A 22 62.49 36.91 18.81
CA GLU A 22 61.26 37.69 18.54
C GLU A 22 61.21 38.95 19.43
N ASN A 23 60.45 40.00 19.06
CA ASN A 23 59.54 40.71 20.00
C ASN A 23 58.72 41.89 19.41
N SER A 24 57.41 41.85 19.70
CA SER A 24 56.47 42.93 20.13
C SER A 24 56.41 44.36 19.55
N LEU A 25 55.17 44.74 19.19
CA LEU A 25 54.42 45.98 19.50
C LEU A 25 54.43 47.26 18.62
N GLU A 26 53.21 47.80 18.50
CA GLU A 26 52.75 49.20 18.33
C GLU A 26 52.84 50.02 17.00
N ASN A 27 51.86 50.92 16.88
CA ASN A 27 51.55 51.91 15.83
C ASN A 27 52.05 53.31 16.31
N PRO A 28 52.25 54.39 15.49
CA PRO A 28 51.21 54.89 14.57
C PRO A 28 51.62 55.78 13.34
N ARG A 29 50.62 56.06 12.47
CA ARG A 29 50.33 57.32 11.73
C ARG A 29 51.45 58.15 11.01
N SER A 30 51.37 58.12 9.67
CA SER A 30 51.07 59.27 8.77
C SER A 30 51.98 60.50 8.67
N CYS A 31 52.65 60.66 7.52
CA CYS A 31 52.74 61.87 6.67
C CYS A 31 53.42 61.49 5.31
N CYS A 32 53.27 62.18 4.17
CA CYS A 32 52.64 63.47 3.88
C CYS A 32 52.14 63.56 2.40
N ASN A 33 51.09 64.37 2.17
CA ASN A 33 50.75 65.20 0.98
C ASN A 33 51.17 64.79 -0.46
N ASN A 34 50.26 64.64 -1.44
CA ASN A 34 49.27 65.57 -2.06
C ASN A 34 49.81 66.38 -3.26
N ILE A 35 49.12 66.29 -4.41
CA ILE A 35 48.79 67.41 -5.32
C ILE A 35 47.78 66.94 -6.39
N CYS A 36 47.02 67.90 -6.96
CA CYS A 36 45.96 67.76 -7.97
C CYS A 36 44.65 67.08 -7.51
N SER A 37 43.55 67.82 -7.71
CA SER A 37 42.19 67.44 -7.35
C SER A 37 41.22 67.84 -8.46
N ILE A 38 39.96 67.39 -8.37
CA ILE A 38 38.82 67.79 -9.20
C ILE A 38 38.92 67.36 -10.68
N PHE A 39 38.26 66.23 -11.01
CA PHE A 39 37.17 66.23 -12.00
C PHE A 39 36.26 64.99 -11.85
N SER A 40 34.94 65.22 -11.90
CA SER A 40 33.83 64.29 -12.19
C SER A 40 33.83 62.85 -11.64
N ARG A 41 33.16 62.66 -10.48
CA ARG A 41 32.32 61.46 -10.26
C ARG A 41 31.12 61.49 -11.23
N SER A 42 31.04 60.61 -12.24
CA SER A 42 29.76 60.28 -12.93
C SER A 42 29.79 59.19 -14.04
N VAL A 43 30.93 58.56 -14.37
CA VAL A 43 31.10 57.82 -15.65
C VAL A 43 31.06 56.28 -15.54
N LEU A 44 30.33 55.71 -14.58
CA LEU A 44 30.10 54.25 -14.49
C LEU A 44 28.62 53.83 -14.35
N TYR A 45 27.67 54.76 -14.49
CA TYR A 45 26.23 54.47 -14.47
C TYR A 45 25.49 55.08 -15.68
N ARG A 46 26.06 54.87 -16.88
CA ARG A 46 25.41 55.15 -18.18
C ARG A 46 25.70 54.07 -19.24
N PHE A 47 25.43 52.81 -18.92
CA PHE A 47 24.69 52.02 -19.91
C PHE A 47 23.28 52.63 -19.96
N PRO A 48 22.82 53.19 -21.09
CA PRO A 48 21.53 53.86 -21.12
C PRO A 48 20.42 52.86 -20.83
N LEU A 49 19.46 53.22 -19.97
CA LEU A 49 18.29 52.38 -19.71
C LEU A 49 17.52 52.07 -21.01
N THR A 50 17.60 52.97 -21.98
CA THR A 50 17.09 52.80 -23.35
C THR A 50 17.82 51.72 -24.15
N PHE A 51 19.10 51.43 -23.94
CA PHE A 51 19.76 50.28 -24.59
C PHE A 51 19.30 48.95 -24.00
N LEU A 52 19.08 48.89 -22.67
CA LEU A 52 18.47 47.72 -22.04
C LEU A 52 17.03 47.52 -22.52
N PHE A 53 16.24 48.60 -22.58
CA PHE A 53 14.87 48.58 -23.11
C PHE A 53 14.83 48.20 -24.59
N LEU A 54 15.71 48.73 -25.44
CA LEU A 54 15.79 48.37 -26.85
C LEU A 54 16.26 46.93 -27.05
N PHE A 55 17.12 46.39 -26.18
CA PHE A 55 17.50 44.97 -26.21
C PHE A 55 16.33 44.05 -25.80
N LEU A 56 15.56 44.44 -24.78
CA LEU A 56 14.34 43.73 -24.36
C LEU A 56 13.24 43.81 -25.42
N ILE A 57 13.02 44.98 -26.03
CA ILE A 57 12.09 45.16 -27.16
C ILE A 57 12.56 44.37 -28.38
N TYR A 58 13.87 44.32 -28.66
CA TYR A 58 14.43 43.52 -29.74
C TYR A 58 14.13 42.03 -29.54
N LEU A 59 14.38 41.49 -28.34
CA LEU A 59 13.98 40.13 -27.95
C LEU A 59 12.47 39.91 -28.14
N TRP A 60 11.61 40.76 -27.57
CA TRP A 60 10.16 40.67 -27.73
C TRP A 60 9.69 40.74 -29.18
N SER A 61 10.36 41.52 -30.03
CA SER A 61 10.06 41.65 -31.46
C SER A 61 10.59 40.50 -32.33
N THR A 62 11.41 39.62 -31.78
CA THR A 62 12.04 38.48 -32.49
C THR A 62 11.64 37.11 -31.95
N SER A 63 10.75 37.06 -30.96
CA SER A 63 10.22 35.82 -30.36
C SER A 63 8.71 35.70 -30.50
N THR A 64 8.24 34.68 -31.24
CA THR A 64 6.83 34.27 -31.26
C THR A 64 6.51 33.41 -30.04
N THR A 65 5.99 34.03 -28.98
CA THR A 65 5.42 33.30 -27.84
C THR A 65 4.07 32.70 -28.22
N VAL A 66 4.04 31.38 -28.47
CA VAL A 66 2.79 30.62 -28.59
C VAL A 66 2.44 30.08 -27.21
N ILE A 67 1.31 30.52 -26.66
CA ILE A 67 0.79 30.04 -25.37
C ILE A 67 -0.28 28.99 -25.67
N SER A 68 -0.03 27.75 -25.27
CA SER A 68 -1.00 26.65 -25.36
C SER A 68 -0.99 25.83 -24.08
N GLY A 69 -2.10 25.91 -23.32
CA GLY A 69 -2.39 25.08 -22.14
C GLY A 69 -1.26 24.97 -21.12
N ASN A 70 -0.40 23.97 -21.30
CA ASN A 70 0.55 23.46 -20.32
C ASN A 70 2.04 23.67 -20.71
N VAL A 71 2.35 24.37 -21.81
CA VAL A 71 3.73 24.55 -22.29
C VAL A 71 4.02 26.01 -22.67
N VAL A 72 5.19 26.51 -22.26
CA VAL A 72 5.73 27.80 -22.70
C VAL A 72 6.89 27.56 -23.66
N HIS A 73 6.71 27.92 -24.94
CA HIS A 73 7.79 27.95 -25.93
C HIS A 73 8.30 29.38 -26.14
N ILE A 74 9.61 29.57 -25.97
CA ILE A 74 10.33 30.82 -26.27
C ILE A 74 11.30 30.52 -27.42
N CYS A 75 10.85 30.76 -28.65
CA CYS A 75 11.68 30.66 -29.85
C CYS A 75 12.40 31.98 -30.12
N ILE A 76 13.71 31.92 -30.35
CA ILE A 76 14.56 33.07 -30.66
C ILE A 76 15.20 32.87 -32.03
N SER A 77 14.95 33.80 -32.96
CA SER A 77 15.61 33.84 -34.26
C SER A 77 16.89 34.67 -34.21
N SER A 78 17.99 34.17 -34.77
CA SER A 78 19.30 34.82 -34.78
C SER A 78 19.97 34.73 -36.14
N ARG A 79 20.44 35.85 -36.68
CA ARG A 79 21.06 35.98 -38.03
C ARG A 79 22.40 35.24 -38.22
N LYS A 80 22.77 34.33 -37.31
CA LYS A 80 23.96 33.45 -37.39
C LYS A 80 23.64 31.96 -37.28
N LEU A 81 22.38 31.58 -37.11
CA LEU A 81 21.91 30.19 -37.08
C LEU A 81 20.82 30.02 -38.13
N ASN A 82 20.90 28.96 -38.94
CA ASN A 82 19.94 28.72 -40.02
C ASN A 82 18.63 28.06 -39.54
N GLU A 83 18.53 27.71 -38.26
CA GLU A 83 17.33 27.11 -37.67
C GLU A 83 16.91 27.84 -36.38
N LEU A 84 15.62 27.77 -36.05
CA LEU A 84 15.04 28.43 -34.87
C LEU A 84 15.51 27.75 -33.58
N TYR A 85 16.07 28.52 -32.65
CA TYR A 85 16.41 28.00 -31.32
C TYR A 85 15.24 28.24 -30.36
N CYS A 86 14.53 27.16 -30.00
CA CYS A 86 13.37 27.22 -29.12
C CYS A 86 13.68 26.62 -27.74
N LEU A 87 13.55 27.45 -26.70
CA LEU A 87 13.55 27.00 -25.31
C LEU A 87 12.12 26.60 -24.92
N THR A 88 11.94 25.36 -24.49
CA THR A 88 10.65 24.81 -24.07
C THR A 88 10.65 24.62 -22.55
N ALA A 89 9.80 25.35 -21.84
CA ALA A 89 9.56 25.16 -20.42
C ALA A 89 8.19 24.49 -20.22
N GLY A 90 8.22 23.20 -19.86
CA GLY A 90 7.06 22.48 -19.33
C GLY A 90 6.91 22.76 -17.84
N SER A 91 5.67 22.78 -17.35
CA SER A 91 5.34 23.09 -15.94
C SER A 91 5.50 21.90 -14.97
N GLN A 92 6.04 20.77 -15.42
CA GLN A 92 6.34 19.58 -14.60
C GLN A 92 7.73 19.01 -14.94
N PRO A 93 8.46 18.43 -13.96
CA PRO A 93 9.72 17.73 -14.23
C PRO A 93 9.47 16.43 -14.99
N ALA A 94 10.29 16.16 -16.02
CA ALA A 94 10.27 14.89 -16.73
C ALA A 94 10.97 13.79 -15.91
N LEU A 95 10.25 13.24 -14.93
CA LEU A 95 10.53 11.93 -14.36
C LEU A 95 9.48 10.97 -14.93
N HIS A 96 9.87 9.79 -15.40
CA HIS A 96 8.94 8.82 -16.01
C HIS A 96 8.15 8.08 -14.92
N VAL A 97 7.34 8.83 -14.16
CA VAL A 97 6.47 8.30 -13.10
C VAL A 97 5.39 7.41 -13.74
N PRO A 98 5.14 6.19 -13.23
CA PRO A 98 4.00 5.40 -13.68
C PRO A 98 2.69 6.13 -13.33
N VAL A 99 1.82 6.30 -14.32
CA VAL A 99 0.58 7.11 -14.27
C VAL A 99 -0.19 6.90 -12.97
N ASN A 100 -0.51 8.01 -12.30
CA ASN A 100 -1.13 8.05 -10.97
C ASN A 100 -2.49 7.32 -10.96
N ASN A 101 -2.50 6.09 -10.44
CA ASN A 101 -3.68 5.22 -10.44
C ASN A 101 -4.70 5.53 -9.33
N PHE A 102 -4.38 6.44 -8.41
CA PHE A 102 -5.07 6.57 -7.12
C PHE A 102 -6.02 7.78 -7.06
N THR A 103 -5.95 8.66 -8.05
CA THR A 103 -7.01 9.61 -8.40
C THR A 103 -7.96 9.01 -9.44
N LYS A 104 -9.20 9.52 -9.49
CA LYS A 104 -10.16 9.25 -10.55
C LYS A 104 -9.86 10.18 -11.75
N PRO A 105 -10.17 9.77 -13.00
CA PRO A 105 -10.01 10.64 -14.15
C PRO A 105 -10.95 11.83 -14.04
N VAL A 106 -10.46 13.04 -14.31
CA VAL A 106 -11.33 14.23 -14.37
C VAL A 106 -12.20 14.14 -15.62
N SER A 107 -13.52 14.11 -15.44
CA SER A 107 -14.45 14.25 -16.56
C SER A 107 -14.48 15.70 -17.05
N GLU A 108 -14.29 15.93 -18.35
CA GLU A 108 -14.30 17.28 -18.95
C GLU A 108 -15.65 18.02 -18.79
N ASN A 109 -16.73 17.31 -18.43
CA ASN A 109 -18.08 17.86 -18.31
C ASN A 109 -18.35 18.70 -17.04
N VAL A 110 -17.34 19.00 -16.21
CA VAL A 110 -17.50 19.75 -14.94
C VAL A 110 -16.92 21.17 -14.99
N ILE A 111 -17.03 21.85 -16.14
CA ILE A 111 -16.85 23.32 -16.21
C ILE A 111 -17.94 23.97 -17.10
N ARG A 112 -19.19 24.06 -16.60
CA ARG A 112 -20.10 25.18 -16.94
C ARG A 112 -21.28 25.35 -15.96
N SER A 113 -21.00 25.86 -14.76
CA SER A 113 -21.99 26.65 -14.00
C SER A 113 -21.61 28.12 -14.10
N GLU A 114 -22.41 28.90 -14.82
CA GLU A 114 -22.20 30.34 -14.95
C GLU A 114 -22.62 31.06 -13.65
N GLU A 115 -21.81 32.00 -13.17
CA GLU A 115 -22.16 32.81 -11.99
C GLU A 115 -23.28 33.81 -12.32
N GLU A 116 -24.55 33.37 -12.27
CA GLU A 116 -25.67 34.30 -12.14
C GLU A 116 -25.64 34.97 -10.76
N LYS A 117 -24.94 36.12 -10.70
CA LYS A 117 -24.88 37.01 -9.54
C LYS A 117 -26.23 37.69 -9.27
N SER A 118 -27.14 36.92 -8.68
CA SER A 118 -28.38 37.41 -8.09
C SER A 118 -28.07 38.25 -6.83
N VAL A 119 -27.87 39.56 -7.03
CA VAL A 119 -27.66 40.53 -5.95
C VAL A 119 -28.98 40.75 -5.20
N VAL A 120 -29.23 39.92 -4.18
CA VAL A 120 -30.37 40.10 -3.28
C VAL A 120 -30.05 41.20 -2.27
N VAL A 121 -30.71 42.35 -2.42
CA VAL A 121 -30.60 43.47 -1.47
C VAL A 121 -31.33 43.11 -0.17
N LEU A 122 -30.62 43.14 0.95
CA LEU A 122 -31.19 42.92 2.28
C LEU A 122 -32.09 44.08 2.70
N GLY A 123 -33.40 43.89 2.56
CA GLY A 123 -34.41 44.65 3.27
C GLY A 123 -34.36 44.38 4.78
N LYS A 124 -34.71 45.38 5.58
CA LYS A 124 -34.96 45.24 7.03
C LYS A 124 -36.44 44.94 7.29
N ASP A 125 -36.72 44.63 8.56
CA ASP A 125 -38.04 44.42 9.17
C ASP A 125 -38.71 43.08 8.76
N GLY A 126 -39.49 42.40 9.62
CA GLY A 126 -39.66 42.59 11.06
C GLY A 126 -40.84 41.78 11.66
N ASP A 127 -40.59 41.13 12.80
CA ASP A 127 -41.57 40.60 13.79
C ASP A 127 -42.33 39.28 13.49
N LYS A 128 -42.68 38.56 14.58
CA LYS A 128 -43.60 37.39 14.76
C LYS A 128 -43.21 36.03 14.10
N GLY A 129 -43.43 34.86 14.72
CA GLY A 129 -43.73 34.54 16.13
C GLY A 129 -44.58 33.26 16.35
N PHE A 130 -44.05 32.27 17.11
CA PHE A 130 -44.74 31.04 17.62
C PHE A 130 -45.28 30.04 16.56
N ALA A 131 -45.54 28.74 16.83
CA ALA A 131 -45.00 27.77 17.79
C ALA A 131 -45.47 26.31 17.51
N LYS A 132 -44.80 25.33 18.15
CA LYS A 132 -45.25 23.96 18.50
C LYS A 132 -45.61 22.92 17.41
N ASN A 133 -45.04 21.73 17.63
CA ASN A 133 -45.62 20.37 17.62
C ASN A 133 -46.75 20.01 16.63
N GLU A 134 -46.62 18.84 15.98
CA GLU A 134 -47.33 17.66 16.49
C GLU A 134 -46.68 16.32 16.11
N THR A 135 -47.14 15.25 16.74
CA THR A 135 -46.69 13.86 16.56
C THR A 135 -47.92 13.02 16.26
N PHE A 136 -47.83 12.03 15.37
CA PHE A 136 -48.94 11.10 15.16
C PHE A 136 -48.50 9.64 15.21
N SER A 137 -49.20 8.87 16.04
CA SER A 137 -49.13 7.41 16.14
C SER A 137 -50.42 6.80 15.60
N GLY A 138 -50.32 5.66 14.92
CA GLY A 138 -51.45 4.91 14.38
C GLY A 138 -51.07 3.44 14.25
N GLU A 139 -52.00 2.55 14.56
CA GLU A 139 -51.71 1.14 14.89
C GLU A 139 -52.79 0.21 14.30
N ARG A 140 -52.47 -1.09 14.16
CA ARG A 140 -53.41 -2.23 13.98
C ARG A 140 -54.16 -2.34 12.62
N ASP A 141 -54.65 -3.50 12.17
CA ASP A 141 -54.59 -4.86 12.78
C ASP A 141 -54.60 -6.05 11.77
N SER A 142 -54.18 -7.20 12.31
CA SER A 142 -54.43 -8.63 11.97
C SER A 142 -55.01 -9.08 10.62
N ASN A 143 -54.42 -10.16 10.05
CA ASN A 143 -55.19 -11.36 9.65
C ASN A 143 -54.41 -12.69 9.68
N LYS A 144 -54.99 -13.80 9.20
CA LYS A 144 -54.81 -15.16 9.79
C LYS A 144 -55.13 -16.34 8.82
N ALA A 145 -54.94 -17.57 9.30
CA ALA A 145 -55.26 -18.90 8.71
C ALA A 145 -54.24 -19.45 7.66
N SER A 146 -53.69 -20.69 7.69
CA SER A 146 -54.11 -22.09 8.07
C SER A 146 -54.94 -22.80 6.98
N PHE A 147 -54.71 -24.05 6.55
CA PHE A 147 -54.03 -25.26 7.12
C PHE A 147 -52.96 -25.84 6.14
N HIS A 148 -52.45 -27.11 6.11
CA HIS A 148 -52.77 -28.42 6.71
C HIS A 148 -51.53 -29.36 6.79
N VAL A 149 -51.71 -30.61 7.27
CA VAL A 149 -50.70 -31.68 7.48
C VAL A 149 -51.07 -32.98 6.74
N ILE A 150 -50.09 -33.78 6.29
CA ILE A 150 -50.13 -35.25 6.11
C ILE A 150 -48.74 -35.82 6.52
N ASP A 151 -48.70 -37.09 6.95
CA ASP A 151 -47.58 -37.79 7.65
C ASP A 151 -47.17 -39.11 6.94
N ASN A 152 -46.23 -39.89 7.53
CA ASN A 152 -45.54 -41.13 7.10
C ASN A 152 -44.18 -40.93 6.39
N GLY A 153 -43.18 -41.82 6.55
CA GLY A 153 -43.12 -43.04 7.36
C GLY A 153 -41.74 -43.76 7.33
N THR A 154 -41.59 -44.84 8.09
CA THR A 154 -40.30 -45.45 8.50
C THR A 154 -39.78 -46.59 7.59
N SER A 155 -38.48 -46.59 7.24
CA SER A 155 -37.56 -47.76 7.03
C SER A 155 -36.19 -47.21 6.60
N MET A 156 -35.00 -47.54 7.14
CA MET A 156 -34.36 -48.79 7.59
C MET A 156 -33.70 -49.65 6.49
N GLY A 157 -32.48 -49.26 6.11
CA GLY A 157 -31.33 -50.15 5.85
C GLY A 157 -31.20 -50.86 4.49
N GLU A 158 -30.02 -50.72 3.87
CA GLU A 158 -29.19 -51.89 3.53
C GLU A 158 -27.70 -51.54 3.46
N ARG A 159 -26.83 -52.57 3.45
CA ARG A 159 -25.37 -52.48 3.23
C ARG A 159 -25.01 -53.31 2.02
N VAL A 160 -24.07 -52.85 1.20
CA VAL A 160 -23.27 -53.71 0.33
C VAL A 160 -21.79 -53.42 0.58
N SER A 161 -21.01 -54.48 0.76
CA SER A 161 -19.54 -54.47 0.93
C SER A 161 -18.88 -55.15 -0.28
N VAL A 162 -17.63 -55.65 -0.17
CA VAL A 162 -16.83 -56.33 -1.23
C VAL A 162 -16.21 -55.33 -2.23
N LEU A 163 -14.90 -55.30 -2.48
CA LEU A 163 -13.75 -56.02 -1.89
C LEU A 163 -12.48 -55.12 -1.94
N ALA A 164 -11.42 -55.52 -1.23
CA ALA A 164 -10.10 -54.89 -1.31
C ALA A 164 -9.15 -55.70 -2.22
N GLN A 165 -8.20 -55.02 -2.86
CA GLN A 165 -7.00 -55.65 -3.43
C GLN A 165 -5.83 -54.67 -3.50
N ASP A 166 -4.62 -55.15 -3.22
CA ASP A 166 -3.40 -54.33 -3.15
C ASP A 166 -2.85 -53.92 -4.52
N SER A 167 -2.20 -52.76 -4.57
CA SER A 167 -0.98 -52.58 -5.37
C SER A 167 -0.16 -51.38 -4.85
N LYS A 168 1.16 -51.53 -4.88
CA LYS A 168 2.15 -50.47 -4.60
C LYS A 168 2.76 -49.97 -5.93
N PRO A 169 3.55 -48.88 -5.95
CA PRO A 169 3.53 -47.93 -7.06
C PRO A 169 4.19 -48.43 -8.35
N ILE A 170 3.79 -47.79 -9.45
CA ILE A 170 4.46 -47.80 -10.74
C ILE A 170 4.92 -46.37 -11.03
N ASN A 171 6.03 -46.22 -11.77
CA ASN A 171 6.76 -44.98 -11.95
C ASN A 171 6.02 -43.89 -12.74
N GLU A 172 6.51 -42.66 -12.60
CA GLU A 172 6.32 -41.59 -13.57
C GLU A 172 6.87 -42.00 -14.95
N GLU A 173 6.03 -41.97 -15.98
CA GLU A 173 6.43 -41.64 -17.37
C GLU A 173 5.18 -41.47 -18.27
N ASN A 174 5.25 -40.55 -19.23
CA ASN A 174 4.26 -40.28 -20.29
C ASN A 174 2.85 -39.79 -19.87
N LEU A 175 2.63 -38.47 -19.96
CA LEU A 175 1.29 -37.92 -20.20
C LEU A 175 1.31 -36.64 -21.07
N ASP A 176 2.16 -36.64 -22.10
CA ASP A 176 2.06 -35.70 -23.23
C ASP A 176 1.03 -36.22 -24.24
N GLN A 177 -0.15 -35.59 -24.33
CA GLN A 177 -0.75 -35.15 -25.60
C GLN A 177 -2.13 -34.47 -25.41
N HIS A 178 -2.38 -33.50 -26.29
CA HIS A 178 -3.60 -32.70 -26.47
C HIS A 178 -3.92 -31.67 -25.36
N SER A 179 -4.15 -30.38 -25.68
CA SER A 179 -4.15 -29.70 -26.99
C SER A 179 -3.57 -28.29 -26.93
N GLU A 180 -2.71 -27.96 -27.90
CA GLU A 180 -2.21 -26.59 -28.09
C GLU A 180 -3.32 -25.68 -28.63
N ALA A 181 -3.78 -24.74 -27.80
CA ALA A 181 -4.39 -23.51 -28.29
C ALA A 181 -3.29 -22.44 -28.39
N LYS A 182 -2.75 -22.23 -29.60
CA LYS A 182 -1.69 -21.23 -29.85
C LYS A 182 -2.21 -19.80 -29.74
N ASN A 183 -2.24 -19.28 -28.53
CA ASN A 183 -2.15 -17.84 -28.28
C ASN A 183 -0.68 -17.46 -28.18
N ASP A 184 -0.11 -17.12 -29.34
CA ASP A 184 1.29 -16.73 -29.50
C ASP A 184 1.53 -15.31 -28.96
N PHE A 185 1.54 -15.19 -27.62
CA PHE A 185 2.03 -14.00 -26.93
C PHE A 185 3.56 -14.09 -26.87
N ASP A 186 4.21 -13.59 -27.92
CA ASP A 186 5.64 -13.31 -27.97
C ASP A 186 5.97 -12.17 -26.99
N LEU A 187 6.03 -12.53 -25.70
CA LEU A 187 6.35 -11.64 -24.60
C LEU A 187 7.86 -11.57 -24.45
N ASP A 188 8.54 -10.97 -25.43
CA ASP A 188 9.96 -10.65 -25.35
C ASP A 188 10.22 -9.89 -24.05
N LEU A 189 11.02 -10.49 -23.19
CA LEU A 189 11.05 -10.13 -21.77
C LEU A 189 11.91 -8.89 -21.61
N HIS A 190 11.29 -7.71 -21.68
CA HIS A 190 11.90 -6.43 -21.31
C HIS A 190 12.35 -6.42 -19.84
N THR A 191 13.51 -7.02 -19.60
CA THR A 191 14.37 -6.75 -18.44
C THR A 191 14.83 -5.31 -18.54
N ASP A 192 14.08 -4.45 -17.84
CA ASP A 192 14.35 -3.01 -17.72
C ASP A 192 15.80 -2.80 -17.24
N TRP A 193 16.68 -2.38 -18.14
CA TRP A 193 18.12 -2.31 -17.91
C TRP A 193 18.47 -0.98 -17.26
N ASP A 194 19.12 -0.99 -16.10
CA ASP A 194 19.59 0.26 -15.48
C ASP A 194 20.87 0.72 -16.20
N SER A 195 20.71 1.68 -17.11
CA SER A 195 21.79 2.17 -18.00
C SER A 195 22.92 2.90 -17.27
N GLU A 196 22.75 3.27 -15.99
CA GLU A 196 23.80 3.91 -15.20
C GLU A 196 24.63 2.89 -14.39
N THR A 197 24.05 1.76 -13.98
CA THR A 197 24.76 0.73 -13.17
C THR A 197 25.14 -0.53 -13.95
N GLY A 198 24.42 -0.86 -15.03
CA GLY A 198 24.58 -2.12 -15.75
C GLY A 198 24.00 -3.34 -15.02
N GLU A 199 23.15 -3.13 -14.01
CA GLU A 199 22.42 -4.19 -13.30
C GLU A 199 20.99 -4.36 -13.86
N GLU A 200 20.47 -5.58 -13.85
CA GLU A 200 19.05 -5.83 -14.10
C GLU A 200 18.20 -5.18 -13.00
N ARG A 201 17.30 -4.26 -13.39
CA ARG A 201 16.40 -3.61 -12.45
C ARG A 201 15.51 -4.67 -11.77
N TYR A 202 15.42 -4.58 -10.45
CA TYR A 202 14.59 -5.44 -9.58
C TYR A 202 15.10 -6.88 -9.25
N ARG A 203 16.38 -7.24 -9.50
CA ARG A 203 16.99 -8.45 -8.89
C ARG A 203 17.25 -8.29 -7.38
N TYR A 204 16.20 -8.40 -6.56
CA TYR A 204 16.28 -8.37 -5.09
C TYR A 204 16.82 -9.66 -4.45
N ILE A 205 16.77 -10.76 -5.21
CA ILE A 205 17.28 -12.09 -4.84
C ILE A 205 18.24 -12.53 -5.94
N ASN A 206 19.45 -12.94 -5.55
CA ASN A 206 20.35 -13.71 -6.40
C ASN A 206 20.03 -15.20 -6.17
N PRO A 207 19.55 -15.94 -7.17
CA PRO A 207 19.28 -17.38 -7.02
C PRO A 207 20.59 -18.13 -6.77
N LYS A 208 20.52 -19.19 -5.96
CA LYS A 208 21.69 -20.05 -5.65
C LYS A 208 21.84 -21.22 -6.64
N ASP A 209 20.77 -21.56 -7.33
CA ASP A 209 20.60 -22.74 -8.16
C ASP A 209 19.52 -22.50 -9.23
N GLU A 210 19.40 -23.43 -10.17
CA GLU A 210 18.48 -23.36 -11.31
C GLU A 210 17.00 -23.45 -10.90
N ASP A 211 16.71 -24.08 -9.76
CA ASP A 211 15.37 -24.16 -9.17
C ASP A 211 14.94 -22.79 -8.61
N GLU A 212 15.79 -22.10 -7.85
CA GLU A 212 15.53 -20.72 -7.39
C GLU A 212 15.40 -19.74 -8.57
N GLU A 213 16.21 -19.89 -9.62
CA GLU A 213 16.11 -19.05 -10.83
C GLU A 213 14.78 -19.29 -11.58
N THR A 214 14.40 -20.56 -11.74
CA THR A 214 13.13 -20.95 -12.40
C THR A 214 11.92 -20.49 -11.59
N ALA A 215 11.97 -20.63 -10.26
CA ALA A 215 10.93 -20.14 -9.35
C ALA A 215 10.81 -18.61 -9.41
N LEU A 216 11.92 -17.87 -9.53
CA LEU A 216 11.91 -16.41 -9.66
C LEU A 216 11.36 -15.96 -11.02
N LYS A 217 11.73 -16.62 -12.12
CA LYS A 217 11.15 -16.40 -13.47
C LYS A 217 9.62 -16.58 -13.46
N ALA A 218 9.12 -17.62 -12.80
CA ALA A 218 7.69 -17.86 -12.65
C ALA A 218 6.98 -16.73 -11.87
N VAL A 219 7.55 -16.28 -10.73
CA VAL A 219 7.02 -15.15 -9.96
C VAL A 219 6.98 -13.87 -10.81
N ASN A 220 8.05 -13.54 -11.53
CA ASN A 220 8.11 -12.37 -12.40
C ASN A 220 7.04 -12.42 -13.52
N LYS A 221 6.85 -13.57 -14.15
CA LYS A 221 5.78 -13.79 -15.15
C LYS A 221 4.39 -13.55 -14.55
N TYR A 222 4.11 -14.05 -13.36
CA TYR A 222 2.82 -13.85 -12.69
C TYR A 222 2.63 -12.43 -12.14
N LEU A 223 3.71 -11.71 -11.78
CA LEU A 223 3.64 -10.29 -11.46
C LEU A 223 3.18 -9.47 -12.67
N GLN A 224 3.79 -9.68 -13.84
CA GLN A 224 3.41 -8.95 -15.06
C GLN A 224 1.99 -9.31 -15.55
N ILE A 225 1.58 -10.57 -15.45
CA ILE A 225 0.19 -10.96 -15.74
C ILE A 225 -0.79 -10.24 -14.80
N GLN A 226 -0.53 -10.17 -13.49
CA GLN A 226 -1.40 -9.44 -12.57
C GLN A 226 -1.38 -7.92 -12.80
N ARG A 227 -0.23 -7.31 -13.13
CA ARG A 227 -0.17 -5.90 -13.54
C ARG A 227 -0.96 -5.63 -14.82
N SER A 228 -1.01 -6.57 -15.77
CA SER A 228 -1.83 -6.45 -16.98
C SER A 228 -3.34 -6.40 -16.71
N TRP A 229 -3.77 -6.76 -15.49
CA TRP A 229 -5.16 -6.66 -15.03
C TRP A 229 -5.46 -5.38 -14.23
N LEU A 230 -4.44 -4.60 -13.86
CA LEU A 230 -4.64 -3.35 -13.12
C LEU A 230 -5.41 -2.34 -13.98
N SER A 231 -6.55 -1.89 -13.47
CA SER A 231 -7.36 -0.90 -14.17
C SER A 231 -6.84 0.51 -13.93
N MET A 232 -6.31 1.15 -14.98
CA MET A 232 -5.74 2.51 -14.93
C MET A 232 -6.78 3.63 -14.72
N GLY A 233 -8.07 3.30 -14.56
CA GLY A 233 -9.17 4.25 -14.35
C GLY A 233 -9.58 5.05 -15.60
N ASN A 234 -8.61 5.49 -16.41
CA ASN A 234 -8.79 6.43 -17.54
C ASN A 234 -9.65 5.90 -18.70
N ASN A 235 -9.83 4.58 -18.85
CA ASN A 235 -10.58 3.98 -19.96
C ASN A 235 -12.10 3.98 -19.73
N GLN A 236 -12.67 5.04 -19.17
CA GLN A 236 -14.11 5.18 -18.93
C GLN A 236 -14.78 5.99 -20.05
N GLU A 237 -15.22 5.30 -21.11
CA GLU A 237 -16.05 5.89 -22.18
C GLU A 237 -17.34 6.56 -21.64
N ASN A 238 -17.84 6.11 -20.47
CA ASN A 238 -18.92 6.76 -19.73
C ASN A 238 -18.67 6.60 -18.22
N PRO A 239 -18.19 7.65 -17.50
CA PRO A 239 -18.07 7.63 -16.05
C PRO A 239 -19.43 7.35 -15.38
N GLY A 240 -19.46 6.38 -14.47
CA GLY A 240 -20.69 5.94 -13.80
C GLY A 240 -21.55 4.94 -14.58
N SER A 241 -21.21 4.58 -15.82
CA SER A 241 -21.89 3.49 -16.54
C SER A 241 -21.53 2.13 -15.93
N CYS A 242 -22.55 1.33 -15.63
CA CYS A 242 -22.42 -0.02 -15.09
C CYS A 242 -22.53 -1.13 -16.15
N LYS A 243 -22.68 -0.77 -17.44
CA LYS A 243 -22.81 -1.73 -18.54
C LYS A 243 -21.52 -2.54 -18.71
N GLY A 244 -21.59 -3.86 -18.60
CA GLY A 244 -20.41 -4.74 -18.59
C GLY A 244 -19.62 -4.72 -17.28
N ARG A 245 -20.19 -4.11 -16.22
CA ARG A 245 -19.59 -3.95 -14.89
C ARG A 245 -20.51 -4.48 -13.78
N GLU A 246 -21.52 -5.24 -14.15
CA GLU A 246 -22.58 -5.74 -13.27
C GLU A 246 -22.04 -6.80 -12.29
N ILE A 247 -22.23 -6.58 -10.99
CA ILE A 247 -21.69 -7.43 -9.92
C ILE A 247 -22.83 -8.10 -9.16
N TYR A 248 -22.85 -9.43 -9.11
CA TYR A 248 -23.74 -10.17 -8.23
C TYR A 248 -23.05 -10.48 -6.90
N VAL A 249 -23.79 -10.36 -5.79
CA VAL A 249 -23.36 -10.83 -4.47
C VAL A 249 -24.28 -11.98 -4.09
N TYR A 250 -23.72 -13.17 -3.89
CA TYR A 250 -24.52 -14.31 -3.45
C TYR A 250 -25.11 -14.09 -2.05
N ASP A 251 -26.40 -14.34 -1.90
CA ASP A 251 -27.00 -14.54 -0.58
C ASP A 251 -26.65 -15.95 -0.08
N LEU A 252 -25.48 -16.06 0.54
CA LEU A 252 -25.00 -17.30 1.17
C LEU A 252 -25.72 -17.54 2.51
N PRO A 253 -26.02 -18.80 2.87
CA PRO A 253 -26.44 -19.18 4.22
C PRO A 253 -25.53 -18.57 5.29
N SER A 254 -26.13 -18.03 6.35
CA SER A 254 -25.47 -17.17 7.35
C SER A 254 -24.26 -17.81 8.04
N LYS A 255 -24.22 -19.15 8.13
CA LYS A 255 -23.08 -19.93 8.63
C LYS A 255 -21.76 -19.68 7.89
N PHE A 256 -21.81 -19.21 6.66
CA PHE A 256 -20.64 -18.85 5.86
C PHE A 256 -20.13 -17.41 6.11
N ASN A 257 -20.86 -16.58 6.86
CA ASN A 257 -20.47 -15.19 7.13
C ASN A 257 -20.98 -14.63 8.48
N LYS A 258 -22.26 -14.27 8.58
CA LYS A 258 -22.84 -13.53 9.71
C LYS A 258 -22.71 -14.28 11.03
N ASP A 259 -22.95 -15.59 11.02
CA ASP A 259 -22.95 -16.40 12.25
C ASP A 259 -21.53 -16.56 12.81
N LEU A 260 -20.52 -16.62 11.92
CA LEU A 260 -19.11 -16.61 12.32
C LEU A 260 -18.76 -15.34 13.10
N LEU A 261 -19.24 -14.17 12.68
CA LEU A 261 -19.04 -12.93 13.44
C LEU A 261 -19.78 -12.93 14.79
N GLY A 262 -20.83 -13.74 14.95
CA GLY A 262 -21.52 -13.94 16.22
C GLY A 262 -20.70 -14.72 17.26
N GLU A 263 -19.79 -15.60 16.83
CA GLU A 263 -18.91 -16.39 17.71
C GLU A 263 -17.67 -15.61 18.19
N CYS A 264 -17.68 -14.28 18.08
CA CYS A 264 -16.55 -13.38 18.28
C CYS A 264 -15.94 -13.38 19.70
N SER A 265 -16.67 -13.81 20.73
CA SER A 265 -16.11 -13.97 22.08
C SER A 265 -15.18 -15.18 22.20
N ASP A 266 -15.40 -16.20 21.36
CA ASP A 266 -14.89 -17.56 21.55
C ASP A 266 -13.91 -17.99 20.44
N MET A 267 -13.61 -17.12 19.47
CA MET A 267 -12.69 -17.44 18.37
C MET A 267 -11.27 -17.77 18.85
N VAL A 268 -10.74 -16.97 19.77
CA VAL A 268 -9.33 -17.03 20.20
C VAL A 268 -9.26 -17.08 21.74
N PRO A 269 -8.60 -18.07 22.36
CA PRO A 269 -8.70 -18.30 23.82
C PRO A 269 -8.26 -17.17 24.75
N TRP A 270 -7.59 -16.13 24.23
CA TRP A 270 -7.01 -15.03 25.01
C TRP A 270 -7.50 -13.63 24.58
N ALA A 271 -8.43 -13.53 23.62
CA ALA A 271 -8.91 -12.25 23.12
C ALA A 271 -10.36 -12.32 22.61
N ASN A 272 -11.20 -11.38 23.05
CA ASN A 272 -12.56 -11.20 22.54
C ASN A 272 -12.51 -10.30 21.28
N PHE A 273 -13.02 -10.80 20.15
CA PHE A 273 -12.98 -10.12 18.85
C PHE A 273 -14.21 -9.23 18.58
N CYS A 274 -15.23 -9.23 19.44
CA CYS A 274 -16.49 -8.54 19.18
C CYS A 274 -16.34 -7.01 19.08
N SER A 275 -15.32 -6.41 19.73
CA SER A 275 -14.97 -4.99 19.56
C SER A 275 -14.46 -4.68 18.15
N PHE A 276 -13.77 -5.61 17.49
CA PHE A 276 -13.26 -5.46 16.13
C PHE A 276 -14.31 -5.63 15.04
N PHE A 277 -15.46 -6.26 15.34
CA PHE A 277 -16.57 -6.43 14.39
C PHE A 277 -17.65 -5.33 14.48
N LYS A 278 -17.50 -4.36 15.38
CA LYS A 278 -18.30 -3.12 15.39
C LYS A 278 -18.05 -2.30 14.12
N ASN A 279 -19.00 -1.42 13.79
CA ASN A 279 -18.92 -0.49 12.66
C ASN A 279 -18.51 -1.17 11.34
N ASP A 280 -19.30 -2.13 10.85
CA ASP A 280 -19.00 -2.91 9.63
C ASP A 280 -17.59 -3.55 9.63
N ALA A 281 -17.17 -4.00 10.82
CA ALA A 281 -15.86 -4.56 11.14
C ALA A 281 -14.63 -3.63 11.00
N LEU A 282 -14.85 -2.32 10.93
CA LEU A 282 -13.80 -1.32 11.18
C LEU A 282 -13.34 -1.33 12.65
N GLY A 283 -14.20 -1.78 13.57
CA GLY A 283 -13.95 -1.80 15.01
C GLY A 283 -14.41 -0.51 15.71
N GLU A 284 -13.96 -0.32 16.95
CA GLU A 284 -14.29 0.88 17.76
C GLU A 284 -13.58 2.14 17.23
N SER A 285 -14.23 3.31 17.29
CA SER A 285 -13.61 4.57 16.86
C SER A 285 -12.49 5.01 17.81
N ILE A 286 -11.55 5.78 17.29
CA ILE A 286 -10.40 6.33 18.03
C ILE A 286 -10.40 7.85 17.88
N ASP A 287 -11.35 8.49 18.57
CA ASP A 287 -11.61 9.93 18.50
C ASP A 287 -10.35 10.78 18.81
N SER A 288 -9.44 10.26 19.63
CA SER A 288 -8.13 10.86 19.98
C SER A 288 -7.15 10.98 18.80
N LEU A 289 -7.33 10.18 17.73
CA LEU A 289 -6.53 10.26 16.51
C LEU A 289 -7.22 11.06 15.40
N GLY A 290 -8.53 11.27 15.50
CA GLY A 290 -9.35 12.08 14.59
C GLY A 290 -10.46 11.29 13.89
N LYS A 291 -11.23 12.00 13.04
CA LYS A 291 -12.30 11.41 12.22
C LYS A 291 -11.76 10.29 11.31
N GLY A 292 -12.52 9.21 11.17
CA GLY A 292 -12.18 8.07 10.32
C GLY A 292 -11.16 7.10 10.92
N MET A 293 -10.74 7.29 12.19
CA MET A 293 -9.79 6.40 12.86
C MET A 293 -10.51 5.32 13.66
N TYR A 294 -10.12 4.06 13.48
CA TYR A 294 -10.75 2.90 14.13
C TYR A 294 -9.73 1.87 14.62
N ARG A 295 -10.14 1.01 15.57
CA ARG A 295 -9.37 -0.10 16.15
C ARG A 295 -9.35 -1.33 15.22
N THR A 296 -9.07 -1.12 13.93
CA THR A 296 -9.23 -2.15 12.90
C THR A 296 -8.25 -3.32 13.08
N HIS A 297 -8.79 -4.53 13.14
CA HIS A 297 -7.98 -5.74 13.26
C HIS A 297 -7.44 -6.21 11.90
N GLN A 298 -6.23 -6.78 11.89
CA GLN A 298 -5.53 -7.22 10.67
C GLN A 298 -6.29 -8.27 9.83
N TYR A 299 -7.26 -8.96 10.43
CA TYR A 299 -8.10 -9.99 9.79
C TYR A 299 -9.53 -9.54 9.48
N SER A 300 -9.90 -8.26 9.71
CA SER A 300 -11.25 -7.74 9.41
C SER A 300 -11.55 -7.56 7.91
N LEU A 301 -10.63 -7.91 7.01
CA LEU A 301 -10.74 -7.62 5.57
C LEU A 301 -12.03 -8.15 4.93
N GLU A 302 -12.47 -9.35 5.30
CA GLU A 302 -13.63 -10.03 4.70
C GLU A 302 -14.95 -9.27 4.94
N PRO A 303 -15.37 -8.97 6.18
CA PRO A 303 -16.55 -8.16 6.44
C PRO A 303 -16.43 -6.71 5.96
N ILE A 304 -15.24 -6.09 6.01
CA ILE A 304 -15.04 -4.72 5.49
C ILE A 304 -15.30 -4.67 3.99
N PHE A 305 -14.68 -5.58 3.22
CA PHE A 305 -14.83 -5.64 1.77
C PHE A 305 -16.26 -6.02 1.37
N HIS A 306 -16.86 -7.01 2.04
CA HIS A 306 -18.25 -7.39 1.80
C HIS A 306 -19.21 -6.21 2.01
N SER A 307 -19.03 -5.44 3.08
CA SER A 307 -19.87 -4.27 3.41
C SER A 307 -19.79 -3.17 2.35
N ARG A 308 -18.65 -3.05 1.65
CA ARG A 308 -18.49 -2.16 0.49
C ARG A 308 -19.10 -2.72 -0.79
N VAL A 309 -18.85 -4.00 -1.13
CA VAL A 309 -19.43 -4.62 -2.34
C VAL A 309 -20.96 -4.66 -2.29
N LEU A 310 -21.56 -4.86 -1.12
CA LEU A 310 -23.02 -4.79 -0.92
C LEU A 310 -23.64 -3.44 -1.33
N LYS A 311 -22.84 -2.35 -1.31
CA LYS A 311 -23.24 -0.97 -1.61
C LYS A 311 -22.57 -0.42 -2.89
N HIS A 312 -21.86 -1.25 -3.64
CA HIS A 312 -21.20 -0.85 -4.89
C HIS A 312 -22.24 -0.44 -5.95
N PRO A 313 -22.04 0.67 -6.70
CA PRO A 313 -23.08 1.24 -7.58
C PRO A 313 -23.51 0.29 -8.71
N CYS A 314 -22.61 -0.59 -9.17
CA CYS A 314 -22.92 -1.58 -10.22
C CYS A 314 -23.37 -2.95 -9.67
N ARG A 315 -23.83 -3.02 -8.41
CA ARG A 315 -24.38 -4.26 -7.86
C ARG A 315 -25.77 -4.54 -8.48
N VAL A 316 -25.95 -5.76 -8.97
CA VAL A 316 -27.23 -6.28 -9.49
C VAL A 316 -27.81 -7.37 -8.57
N TYR A 317 -29.13 -7.54 -8.65
CA TYR A 317 -29.88 -8.53 -7.86
C TYR A 317 -30.34 -9.75 -8.69
N ASP A 318 -30.03 -9.77 -9.99
CA ASP A 318 -30.30 -10.86 -10.92
C ASP A 318 -28.98 -11.52 -11.33
N GLU A 319 -28.85 -12.83 -11.10
CA GLU A 319 -27.67 -13.64 -11.42
C GLU A 319 -27.32 -13.59 -12.93
N ASN A 320 -28.33 -13.39 -13.78
CA ASN A 320 -28.17 -13.41 -15.25
C ASN A 320 -27.54 -12.12 -15.81
N GLN A 321 -27.64 -11.01 -15.08
CA GLN A 321 -27.12 -9.71 -15.52
C GLN A 321 -25.62 -9.55 -15.24
N ALA A 322 -25.09 -10.31 -14.28
CA ALA A 322 -23.74 -10.10 -13.74
C ALA A 322 -22.59 -10.66 -14.60
N LYS A 323 -21.47 -9.93 -14.54
CA LYS A 323 -20.15 -10.27 -15.08
C LYS A 323 -19.18 -10.76 -14.01
N LEU A 324 -19.36 -10.35 -12.76
CA LEU A 324 -18.51 -10.74 -11.63
C LEU A 324 -19.38 -11.22 -10.47
N PHE A 325 -19.00 -12.34 -9.86
CA PHE A 325 -19.72 -13.00 -8.78
C PHE A 325 -18.91 -12.96 -7.49
N TYR A 326 -19.30 -12.08 -6.57
CA TYR A 326 -18.70 -12.00 -5.25
C TYR A 326 -19.27 -13.09 -4.33
N VAL A 327 -18.38 -13.89 -3.75
CA VAL A 327 -18.71 -14.97 -2.81
C VAL A 327 -18.40 -14.50 -1.37
N PRO A 328 -19.41 -14.11 -0.57
CA PRO A 328 -19.20 -13.62 0.80
C PRO A 328 -18.98 -14.75 1.80
N PHE A 329 -17.95 -15.58 1.59
CA PHE A 329 -17.50 -16.59 2.55
C PHE A 329 -16.36 -16.03 3.40
N TYR A 330 -16.52 -15.97 4.72
CA TYR A 330 -15.51 -15.46 5.65
C TYR A 330 -14.55 -16.58 6.08
N GLY A 331 -13.87 -17.20 5.12
CA GLY A 331 -12.97 -18.33 5.37
C GLY A 331 -11.81 -17.99 6.30
N GLY A 332 -11.30 -16.75 6.27
CA GLY A 332 -10.25 -16.27 7.15
C GLY A 332 -10.67 -16.19 8.62
N ILE A 333 -11.94 -15.84 8.87
CA ILE A 333 -12.59 -15.90 10.18
C ILE A 333 -12.87 -17.34 10.63
N ASP A 334 -13.36 -18.22 9.75
CA ASP A 334 -13.56 -19.64 10.08
C ASP A 334 -12.22 -20.33 10.44
N VAL A 335 -11.17 -20.09 9.65
CA VAL A 335 -9.83 -20.57 9.98
C VAL A 335 -9.31 -19.96 11.30
N LEU A 336 -9.64 -18.70 11.62
CA LEU A 336 -9.28 -18.09 12.92
C LEU A 336 -9.94 -18.81 14.10
N ARG A 337 -11.24 -19.14 13.98
CA ARG A 337 -12.03 -19.86 14.97
C ARG A 337 -11.42 -21.22 15.35
N TRP A 338 -10.68 -21.86 14.43
CA TRP A 338 -10.07 -23.19 14.64
C TRP A 338 -8.55 -23.18 14.83
N HIS A 339 -7.85 -22.06 14.59
CA HIS A 339 -6.39 -21.97 14.68
C HIS A 339 -5.84 -22.42 16.04
N PHE A 340 -6.54 -22.11 17.13
CA PHE A 340 -6.08 -22.35 18.50
C PHE A 340 -6.97 -23.32 19.30
N LYS A 341 -7.75 -24.15 18.60
CA LYS A 341 -8.64 -25.17 19.20
C LYS A 341 -8.20 -26.57 18.79
N ASN A 342 -8.23 -27.51 19.75
CA ASN A 342 -7.93 -28.91 19.51
C ASN A 342 -9.17 -29.63 18.94
N VAL A 343 -9.34 -29.55 17.62
CA VAL A 343 -10.41 -30.20 16.85
C VAL A 343 -9.81 -30.98 15.68
N SER A 344 -10.51 -32.00 15.16
CA SER A 344 -10.04 -32.76 14.01
C SER A 344 -9.98 -31.91 12.74
N GLU A 345 -9.19 -32.35 11.77
CA GLU A 345 -9.01 -31.64 10.50
C GLU A 345 -10.30 -31.54 9.70
N ASP A 346 -11.17 -32.55 9.78
CA ASP A 346 -12.49 -32.58 9.15
C ASP A 346 -13.38 -31.43 9.65
N VAL A 347 -13.33 -31.14 10.96
CA VAL A 347 -14.08 -30.03 11.58
C VAL A 347 -13.63 -28.67 11.06
N LYS A 348 -12.33 -28.51 10.73
CA LYS A 348 -11.77 -27.27 10.19
C LYS A 348 -12.11 -27.02 8.71
N ASP A 349 -12.56 -28.05 8.01
CA ASP A 349 -12.86 -28.00 6.57
C ASP A 349 -14.36 -28.02 6.25
N VAL A 350 -15.25 -28.24 7.23
CA VAL A 350 -16.71 -28.37 6.99
C VAL A 350 -17.25 -27.23 6.15
N LEU A 351 -17.03 -25.97 6.54
CA LEU A 351 -17.59 -24.82 5.82
C LEU A 351 -16.92 -24.60 4.45
N ALA A 352 -15.63 -24.94 4.30
CA ALA A 352 -14.94 -24.91 3.02
C ALA A 352 -15.54 -25.93 2.02
N ILE A 353 -15.71 -27.18 2.45
CA ILE A 353 -16.33 -28.24 1.65
C ILE A 353 -17.78 -27.89 1.32
N GLU A 354 -18.55 -27.39 2.29
CA GLU A 354 -19.95 -27.04 2.10
C GLU A 354 -20.16 -25.83 1.17
N VAL A 355 -19.31 -24.80 1.22
CA VAL A 355 -19.45 -23.64 0.32
C VAL A 355 -19.06 -23.99 -1.11
N VAL A 356 -18.00 -24.79 -1.33
CA VAL A 356 -17.63 -25.30 -2.65
C VAL A 356 -18.75 -26.16 -3.23
N LYS A 357 -19.32 -27.07 -2.42
CA LYS A 357 -20.48 -27.88 -2.82
C LYS A 357 -21.74 -27.05 -3.12
N TRP A 358 -21.97 -25.97 -2.37
CA TRP A 358 -23.07 -25.03 -2.63
C TRP A 358 -22.88 -24.27 -3.94
N LEU A 359 -21.66 -23.79 -4.22
CA LEU A 359 -21.30 -23.12 -5.47
C LEU A 359 -21.44 -24.07 -6.68
N GLY A 360 -20.97 -25.31 -6.54
CA GLY A 360 -21.16 -26.39 -7.52
C GLY A 360 -22.62 -26.74 -7.84
N SER A 361 -23.61 -26.22 -7.09
CA SER A 361 -25.02 -26.30 -7.48
C SER A 361 -25.47 -25.24 -8.49
N LYS A 362 -24.80 -24.07 -8.54
CA LYS A 362 -25.24 -22.86 -9.24
C LYS A 362 -24.99 -22.89 -10.74
N LEU A 363 -25.82 -22.17 -11.51
CA LEU A 363 -25.68 -22.10 -12.96
C LEU A 363 -24.55 -21.16 -13.37
N SER A 364 -24.46 -19.96 -12.77
CA SER A 364 -23.32 -19.03 -12.91
C SER A 364 -21.97 -19.72 -12.69
N TRP A 365 -21.80 -20.47 -11.59
CA TRP A 365 -20.57 -21.22 -11.30
C TRP A 365 -20.21 -22.20 -12.43
N LYS A 366 -21.17 -23.01 -12.88
CA LYS A 366 -20.98 -24.00 -13.95
C LYS A 366 -20.69 -23.37 -15.31
N ARG A 367 -21.29 -22.21 -15.60
CA ARG A 367 -21.18 -21.51 -16.90
C ARG A 367 -19.72 -21.22 -17.28
N ASN A 368 -18.93 -20.78 -16.32
CA ASN A 368 -17.55 -20.33 -16.51
C ASN A 368 -16.53 -21.07 -15.61
N SER A 369 -16.94 -22.20 -15.01
CA SER A 369 -16.16 -23.02 -14.08
C SER A 369 -15.50 -22.22 -12.93
N GLY A 370 -16.19 -21.23 -12.39
CA GLY A 370 -15.70 -20.37 -11.30
C GLY A 370 -14.79 -19.21 -11.74
N LYS A 371 -14.51 -19.01 -13.04
CA LYS A 371 -13.57 -17.96 -13.50
C LYS A 371 -14.08 -16.53 -13.29
N ASP A 372 -15.40 -16.32 -13.34
CA ASP A 372 -16.07 -15.05 -13.01
C ASP A 372 -16.33 -14.87 -11.50
N HIS A 373 -15.77 -15.74 -10.65
CA HIS A 373 -15.96 -15.70 -9.20
C HIS A 373 -14.77 -15.11 -8.47
N VAL A 374 -15.07 -14.38 -7.40
CA VAL A 374 -14.08 -13.80 -6.50
C VAL A 374 -14.42 -14.05 -5.04
N PHE A 375 -13.40 -14.48 -4.29
CA PHE A 375 -13.39 -14.61 -2.84
C PHE A 375 -12.50 -13.53 -2.25
N VAL A 376 -12.86 -13.00 -1.08
CA VAL A 376 -11.93 -12.28 -0.20
C VAL A 376 -11.63 -13.20 0.97
N LEU A 377 -10.35 -13.32 1.32
CA LEU A 377 -9.85 -14.19 2.36
C LEU A 377 -8.97 -13.38 3.33
N GLY A 378 -9.41 -13.27 4.58
CA GLY A 378 -8.87 -12.34 5.58
C GLY A 378 -7.53 -12.75 6.21
N LYS A 379 -6.83 -13.69 5.56
CA LYS A 379 -5.64 -14.39 6.04
C LYS A 379 -4.62 -14.56 4.90
N ILE A 380 -3.44 -15.09 5.23
CA ILE A 380 -2.40 -15.41 4.26
C ILE A 380 -2.78 -16.66 3.45
N SER A 381 -2.34 -16.79 2.20
CA SER A 381 -2.70 -17.94 1.34
C SER A 381 -2.35 -19.30 1.98
N TRP A 382 -1.28 -19.36 2.76
CA TRP A 382 -0.85 -20.56 3.50
C TRP A 382 -1.82 -21.06 4.56
N ASP A 383 -2.69 -20.20 5.12
CA ASP A 383 -3.73 -20.59 6.09
C ASP A 383 -4.87 -21.42 5.46
N PHE A 384 -4.90 -21.51 4.13
CA PHE A 384 -5.91 -22.25 3.37
C PHE A 384 -5.33 -23.39 2.52
N ARG A 385 -4.04 -23.70 2.70
CA ARG A 385 -3.29 -24.67 1.90
C ARG A 385 -2.81 -25.86 2.74
N ARG A 386 -3.67 -26.30 3.67
CA ARG A 386 -3.36 -27.42 4.57
C ARG A 386 -3.31 -28.74 3.80
N LYS A 387 -2.13 -29.36 3.78
CA LYS A 387 -1.87 -30.70 3.25
C LYS A 387 -1.68 -31.69 4.40
N ASN A 388 -1.80 -32.99 4.12
CA ASN A 388 -1.87 -34.15 5.03
C ASN A 388 -0.66 -34.36 5.99
N LYS A 389 0.17 -33.34 6.23
CA LYS A 389 1.35 -33.35 7.11
C LYS A 389 1.32 -32.24 8.19
N VAL A 390 0.33 -31.35 8.17
CA VAL A 390 0.25 -30.19 9.07
C VAL A 390 -1.21 -29.97 9.49
N SER A 391 -1.47 -29.72 10.78
CA SER A 391 -2.83 -29.53 11.33
C SER A 391 -3.30 -28.07 11.38
N TRP A 392 -2.60 -27.17 10.70
CA TRP A 392 -2.79 -25.72 10.69
C TRP A 392 -3.53 -25.26 9.43
N GLY A 393 -4.56 -24.42 9.59
CA GLY A 393 -5.37 -23.91 8.49
C GLY A 393 -6.47 -24.88 8.00
N SER A 394 -7.05 -24.53 6.85
CA SER A 394 -8.02 -25.35 6.11
C SER A 394 -7.42 -25.86 4.79
N SER A 395 -8.05 -26.86 4.16
CA SER A 395 -7.70 -27.37 2.82
C SER A 395 -8.32 -26.57 1.65
N LEU A 396 -9.11 -25.53 1.91
CA LEU A 396 -9.90 -24.78 0.90
C LEU A 396 -9.19 -24.52 -0.44
N LEU A 397 -7.96 -24.02 -0.46
CA LEU A 397 -7.25 -23.66 -1.70
C LEU A 397 -6.48 -24.81 -2.35
N GLU A 398 -6.56 -26.02 -1.80
CA GLU A 398 -6.11 -27.27 -2.43
C GLU A 398 -7.27 -28.04 -3.08
N MET A 399 -8.51 -27.55 -2.97
CA MET A 399 -9.68 -28.10 -3.67
C MET A 399 -9.61 -27.72 -5.17
N GLU A 400 -9.94 -28.67 -6.06
CA GLU A 400 -9.84 -28.50 -7.52
C GLU A 400 -10.67 -27.31 -8.01
N GLU A 401 -11.86 -27.15 -7.44
CA GLU A 401 -12.81 -26.07 -7.70
C GLU A 401 -12.25 -24.67 -7.40
N MET A 402 -11.22 -24.55 -6.55
CA MET A 402 -10.64 -23.28 -6.10
C MET A 402 -9.41 -22.83 -6.93
N LYS A 403 -9.05 -23.56 -7.99
CA LYS A 403 -8.01 -23.14 -8.94
C LYS A 403 -8.44 -21.95 -9.81
N ASN A 404 -9.66 -21.99 -10.35
CA ASN A 404 -10.18 -21.00 -11.31
C ASN A 404 -10.60 -19.64 -10.71
N PRO A 405 -11.25 -19.56 -9.53
CA PRO A 405 -11.68 -18.29 -8.97
C PRO A 405 -10.51 -17.36 -8.64
N THR A 406 -10.77 -16.06 -8.59
CA THR A 406 -9.81 -15.09 -8.06
C THR A 406 -9.90 -15.06 -6.54
N LYS A 407 -8.77 -15.10 -5.85
CA LYS A 407 -8.69 -15.06 -4.38
C LYS A 407 -7.94 -13.81 -3.97
N LEU A 408 -8.65 -12.88 -3.31
CA LEU A 408 -8.09 -11.65 -2.76
C LEU A 408 -7.63 -11.91 -1.33
N LEU A 409 -6.33 -11.72 -1.05
CA LEU A 409 -5.71 -12.10 0.22
C LEU A 409 -4.91 -10.92 0.81
N ILE A 410 -4.63 -10.95 2.12
CA ILE A 410 -3.64 -10.04 2.72
C ILE A 410 -2.18 -10.41 2.34
N GLU A 411 -1.94 -11.67 1.97
CA GLU A 411 -0.67 -12.20 1.46
C GLU A 411 -0.98 -13.29 0.43
N ARG A 412 -0.54 -13.13 -0.83
CA ARG A 412 -0.72 -14.13 -1.89
C ARG A 412 0.36 -15.21 -1.82
N ASN A 413 0.07 -16.37 -2.41
CA ASN A 413 1.11 -17.26 -2.89
C ASN A 413 1.62 -16.72 -4.25
N PRO A 414 2.87 -16.25 -4.40
CA PRO A 414 3.33 -15.63 -5.65
C PRO A 414 3.46 -16.58 -6.84
N TRP A 415 3.40 -17.91 -6.63
CA TRP A 415 3.35 -18.94 -7.67
C TRP A 415 1.93 -19.27 -8.13
N GLU A 416 0.91 -18.56 -7.62
CA GLU A 416 -0.50 -18.78 -7.94
C GLU A 416 -1.09 -17.52 -8.58
N VAL A 417 -1.23 -17.52 -9.91
CA VAL A 417 -1.62 -16.31 -10.67
C VAL A 417 -3.01 -15.76 -10.29
N ASN A 418 -3.89 -16.62 -9.75
CA ASN A 418 -5.22 -16.27 -9.27
C ASN A 418 -5.26 -15.84 -7.79
N ASP A 419 -4.17 -15.97 -7.04
CA ASP A 419 -4.02 -15.40 -5.71
C ASP A 419 -3.49 -13.95 -5.87
N VAL A 420 -4.29 -12.95 -5.54
CA VAL A 420 -3.94 -11.52 -5.66
C VAL A 420 -3.87 -10.92 -4.26
N ALA A 421 -2.75 -10.27 -3.92
CA ALA A 421 -2.63 -9.61 -2.63
C ALA A 421 -3.18 -8.19 -2.69
N ILE A 422 -4.06 -7.85 -1.74
CA ILE A 422 -4.62 -6.51 -1.55
C ILE A 422 -4.23 -5.98 -0.16
N PRO A 423 -4.26 -4.64 0.08
CA PRO A 423 -3.76 -4.05 1.32
C PRO A 423 -4.38 -4.67 2.58
N HIS A 424 -3.57 -4.84 3.62
CA HIS A 424 -4.12 -5.06 4.96
C HIS A 424 -5.03 -3.88 5.34
N PRO A 425 -6.15 -4.11 6.06
CA PRO A 425 -6.93 -3.03 6.62
C PRO A 425 -6.07 -2.21 7.60
N THR A 426 -5.86 -0.94 7.27
CA THR A 426 -5.13 0.02 8.12
C THR A 426 -6.04 0.51 9.26
N PHE A 427 -5.59 1.47 10.08
CA PHE A 427 -6.44 2.08 11.11
C PHE A 427 -7.28 3.28 10.61
N PHE A 428 -7.10 3.70 9.35
CA PHE A 428 -7.76 4.88 8.78
C PHE A 428 -8.74 4.48 7.68
N HIS A 429 -10.00 4.88 7.88
CA HIS A 429 -11.15 4.54 7.05
C HIS A 429 -11.93 5.84 6.73
N PRO A 430 -11.54 6.55 5.65
CA PRO A 430 -12.17 7.81 5.27
C PRO A 430 -13.61 7.62 4.78
N LYS A 431 -14.42 8.68 4.84
CA LYS A 431 -15.78 8.68 4.27
C LYS A 431 -15.90 9.52 3.00
N THR A 432 -15.11 10.59 2.90
CA THR A 432 -15.12 11.54 1.78
C THR A 432 -13.69 11.84 1.30
N ASP A 433 -13.57 12.44 0.11
CA ASP A 433 -12.27 12.92 -0.41
C ASP A 433 -11.61 13.97 0.51
N ASP A 434 -12.40 14.71 1.30
CA ASP A 434 -11.91 15.66 2.30
C ASP A 434 -11.26 14.98 3.50
N ASP A 435 -11.72 13.78 3.90
CA ASP A 435 -11.06 13.01 4.96
C ASP A 435 -9.66 12.59 4.51
N ILE A 436 -9.54 12.12 3.26
CA ILE A 436 -8.26 11.75 2.65
C ILE A 436 -7.34 12.97 2.59
N SER A 437 -7.78 14.11 2.03
CA SER A 437 -6.91 15.31 1.97
C SER A 437 -6.59 15.90 3.35
N SER A 438 -7.50 15.84 4.31
CA SER A 438 -7.23 16.27 5.69
C SER A 438 -6.14 15.43 6.32
N TRP A 439 -6.16 14.11 6.08
CA TRP A 439 -5.11 13.20 6.54
C TRP A 439 -3.80 13.40 5.78
N GLN A 440 -3.81 13.53 4.45
CA GLN A 440 -2.62 13.84 3.64
C GLN A 440 -1.93 15.12 4.14
N ASN A 441 -2.69 16.20 4.32
CA ASN A 441 -2.20 17.48 4.85
C ASN A 441 -1.64 17.33 6.28
N LYS A 442 -2.32 16.59 7.16
CA LYS A 442 -1.85 16.28 8.53
C LYS A 442 -0.52 15.53 8.52
N ILE A 443 -0.31 14.60 7.57
CA ILE A 443 0.86 13.72 7.50
C ILE A 443 2.07 14.37 6.82
N ILE A 444 1.86 15.17 5.76
CA ILE A 444 2.96 15.75 4.97
C ILE A 444 3.68 16.88 5.72
N VAL A 445 2.94 17.72 6.47
CA VAL A 445 3.52 18.82 7.26
C VAL A 445 4.08 18.38 8.62
N LYS A 446 3.89 17.10 8.98
CA LYS A 446 4.19 16.57 10.30
C LYS A 446 5.71 16.49 10.55
N PRO A 447 6.27 17.25 11.51
CA PRO A 447 7.70 17.18 11.80
C PRO A 447 8.07 15.79 12.32
N ARG A 448 9.10 15.20 11.73
CA ARG A 448 9.67 13.91 12.14
C ARG A 448 10.81 14.18 13.12
N ARG A 449 10.75 13.55 14.29
CA ARG A 449 11.68 13.71 15.42
C ARG A 449 12.66 12.57 15.56
N SER A 450 12.37 11.42 14.95
CA SER A 450 13.22 10.24 14.92
C SER A 450 13.59 9.91 13.48
N LEU A 451 14.87 9.66 13.21
CA LEU A 451 15.29 9.20 11.88
C LEU A 451 14.71 7.81 11.59
N ILE A 452 14.71 6.94 12.60
CA ILE A 452 14.28 5.55 12.48
C ILE A 452 13.32 5.23 13.63
N SER A 453 12.32 4.39 13.37
CA SER A 453 11.63 3.64 14.43
C SER A 453 11.49 2.17 14.09
N PHE A 454 11.32 1.36 15.14
CA PHE A 454 11.00 -0.06 15.00
C PHE A 454 9.97 -0.47 16.05
N ALA A 455 8.78 -0.85 15.59
CA ALA A 455 7.78 -1.54 16.39
C ALA A 455 7.97 -3.06 16.23
N GLY A 456 8.54 -3.70 17.25
CA GLY A 456 8.84 -5.13 17.20
C GLY A 456 9.13 -5.77 18.56
N GLY A 457 9.26 -7.09 18.55
CA GLY A 457 9.79 -7.89 19.66
C GLY A 457 10.76 -8.94 19.10
N ALA A 458 11.78 -9.28 19.88
CA ALA A 458 12.70 -10.36 19.55
C ALA A 458 11.94 -11.71 19.53
N ARG A 459 12.39 -12.67 18.73
CA ARG A 459 11.80 -14.02 18.74
C ARG A 459 12.35 -14.80 19.96
N PRO A 460 11.49 -15.37 20.83
CA PRO A 460 11.95 -16.25 21.92
C PRO A 460 12.84 -17.37 21.38
N GLY A 461 13.96 -17.63 22.05
CA GLY A 461 14.91 -18.69 21.67
C GLY A 461 15.72 -18.45 20.39
N ASN A 462 15.59 -17.31 19.70
CA ASN A 462 16.31 -17.03 18.45
C ASN A 462 17.04 -15.67 18.52
N PRO A 463 18.24 -15.63 19.12
CA PRO A 463 19.03 -14.40 19.25
C PRO A 463 19.55 -13.89 17.89
N ASP A 464 19.81 -14.77 16.93
CA ASP A 464 20.32 -14.42 15.59
C ASP A 464 19.20 -14.01 14.60
N SER A 465 17.97 -13.81 15.10
CA SER A 465 16.87 -13.34 14.27
C SER A 465 17.09 -11.90 13.81
N ILE A 466 16.67 -11.58 12.58
CA ILE A 466 16.72 -10.20 12.04
C ILE A 466 16.08 -9.17 12.99
N ARG A 467 15.00 -9.54 13.70
CA ARG A 467 14.36 -8.65 14.68
C ARG A 467 15.29 -8.34 15.86
N SER A 468 16.07 -9.31 16.32
CA SER A 468 17.07 -9.13 17.37
C SER A 468 18.19 -8.19 16.89
N THR A 469 18.75 -8.43 15.70
CA THR A 469 19.80 -7.57 15.11
C THR A 469 19.36 -6.11 14.98
N LEU A 470 18.11 -5.87 14.56
CA LEU A 470 17.54 -4.52 14.45
C LEU A 470 17.23 -3.88 15.82
N ILE A 471 16.79 -4.67 16.81
CA ILE A 471 16.63 -4.20 18.19
C ILE A 471 17.98 -3.73 18.75
N ASP A 472 19.05 -4.49 18.52
CA ASP A 472 20.37 -4.19 19.09
C ASP A 472 21.05 -3.01 18.38
N GLN A 473 20.93 -2.89 17.05
CA GLN A 473 21.36 -1.68 16.33
C GLN A 473 20.60 -0.43 16.83
N CYS A 474 19.28 -0.52 16.99
CA CYS A 474 18.48 0.61 17.49
C CYS A 474 18.80 0.98 18.94
N ARG A 475 18.98 0.00 19.84
CA ARG A 475 19.41 0.24 21.24
C ARG A 475 20.80 0.84 21.34
N SER A 476 21.68 0.55 20.38
CA SER A 476 23.04 1.10 20.30
C SER A 476 23.08 2.51 19.70
N SER A 477 21.95 3.06 19.23
CA SER A 477 21.86 4.38 18.61
C SER A 477 20.53 5.07 18.98
N PRO A 478 20.27 5.31 20.28
CA PRO A 478 18.97 5.79 20.77
C PRO A 478 18.59 7.18 20.23
N ASP A 479 19.57 8.04 19.94
CA ASP A 479 19.35 9.36 19.36
C ASP A 479 18.87 9.30 17.89
N GLN A 480 19.05 8.15 17.22
CA GLN A 480 18.68 7.94 15.82
C GLN A 480 17.49 6.98 15.65
N CYS A 481 17.36 5.95 16.51
CA CYS A 481 16.29 4.96 16.42
C CYS A 481 15.40 4.87 17.68
N ARG A 482 14.12 5.20 17.52
CA ARG A 482 13.07 5.02 18.53
C ARG A 482 12.51 3.59 18.48
N PHE A 483 13.06 2.70 19.31
CA PHE A 483 12.56 1.32 19.45
C PHE A 483 11.32 1.25 20.36
N MET A 484 10.26 0.57 19.89
CA MET A 484 9.05 0.26 20.65
C MET A 484 8.91 -1.25 20.84
N ASN A 485 8.99 -1.71 22.09
CA ASN A 485 8.96 -3.13 22.42
C ASN A 485 7.53 -3.71 22.47
N CYS A 486 7.14 -4.43 21.42
CA CYS A 486 5.81 -5.03 21.31
C CYS A 486 5.54 -6.18 22.29
N THR A 487 6.54 -6.75 23.00
CA THR A 487 6.28 -7.81 24.00
C THR A 487 5.51 -7.34 25.24
N SER A 488 5.11 -6.06 25.28
CA SER A 488 4.35 -5.40 26.35
C SER A 488 2.88 -5.12 26.00
N GLY A 489 2.42 -5.52 24.80
CA GLY A 489 1.09 -5.19 24.27
C GLY A 489 0.91 -3.71 23.86
N ILE A 490 1.97 -2.89 23.93
CA ILE A 490 1.91 -1.48 23.51
C ILE A 490 1.59 -1.32 22.01
N CYS A 491 2.00 -2.28 21.19
CA CYS A 491 1.76 -2.27 19.74
C CYS A 491 0.32 -2.67 19.36
N ASP A 492 -0.47 -3.17 20.31
CA ASP A 492 -1.90 -3.46 20.12
C ASP A 492 -2.77 -2.20 20.31
N LYS A 493 -2.13 -1.07 20.66
CA LYS A 493 -2.74 0.27 20.76
C LYS A 493 -2.41 1.06 19.48
N PRO A 494 -3.40 1.31 18.59
CA PRO A 494 -3.15 2.06 17.36
C PRO A 494 -2.57 3.44 17.63
N GLU A 495 -2.95 4.08 18.74
CA GLU A 495 -2.41 5.39 19.14
C GLU A 495 -0.88 5.37 19.26
N SER A 496 -0.32 4.36 19.91
CA SER A 496 1.13 4.23 20.11
C SER A 496 1.87 3.97 18.80
N VAL A 497 1.33 3.11 17.93
CA VAL A 497 1.93 2.77 16.64
C VAL A 497 1.89 3.96 15.67
N ILE A 498 0.77 4.67 15.62
CA ILE A 498 0.58 5.82 14.74
C ILE A 498 1.40 7.01 15.21
N GLU A 499 1.48 7.29 16.51
CA GLU A 499 2.38 8.33 17.04
C GLU A 499 3.85 8.03 16.67
N LEU A 500 4.30 6.79 16.86
CA LEU A 500 5.65 6.35 16.52
C LEU A 500 5.98 6.59 15.04
N PHE A 501 5.09 6.17 14.14
CA PHE A 501 5.30 6.31 12.71
C PHE A 501 5.15 7.76 12.23
N GLN A 502 4.24 8.56 12.81
CA GLN A 502 4.10 9.99 12.52
C GLN A 502 5.26 10.85 13.06
N ASP A 503 5.99 10.39 14.08
CA ASP A 503 7.23 11.03 14.55
C ASP A 503 8.48 10.55 13.78
N SER A 504 8.37 9.60 12.85
CA SER A 504 9.53 8.95 12.18
C SER A 504 9.70 9.30 10.70
N GLU A 505 10.96 9.39 10.26
CA GLU A 505 11.34 9.42 8.84
C GLU A 505 11.23 8.03 8.19
N PHE A 506 11.92 7.02 8.77
CA PHE A 506 11.95 5.62 8.32
C PHE A 506 11.36 4.67 9.37
N CYS A 507 10.66 3.62 8.91
CA CYS A 507 10.04 2.61 9.76
C CYS A 507 10.53 1.21 9.39
N LEU A 508 11.15 0.50 10.33
CA LEU A 508 11.73 -0.82 10.05
C LEU A 508 10.64 -1.91 10.00
N GLN A 509 10.51 -2.57 8.84
CA GLN A 509 9.48 -3.59 8.58
C GLN A 509 10.10 -4.98 8.31
N PRO A 510 10.79 -5.60 9.29
CA PRO A 510 11.27 -6.98 9.12
C PRO A 510 10.09 -7.98 9.13
N PRO A 511 10.22 -9.11 8.41
CA PRO A 511 9.24 -10.19 8.39
C PRO A 511 8.74 -10.67 9.76
N GLY A 512 7.56 -11.28 9.75
CA GLY A 512 6.96 -11.96 10.89
C GLY A 512 6.89 -13.46 10.68
N ASP A 513 5.83 -14.05 11.22
CA ASP A 513 5.58 -15.47 11.12
C ASP A 513 5.09 -15.82 9.69
N SER A 514 4.60 -14.83 8.94
CA SER A 514 4.64 -14.75 7.49
C SER A 514 5.50 -13.56 7.00
N PRO A 515 5.84 -13.48 5.70
CA PRO A 515 6.59 -12.36 5.13
C PRO A 515 5.97 -10.97 5.31
N THR A 516 4.67 -10.78 5.05
CA THR A 516 4.02 -9.47 5.12
C THR A 516 3.47 -9.13 6.52
N ARG A 517 3.17 -7.85 6.75
CA ARG A 517 2.63 -7.33 8.01
C ARG A 517 1.75 -6.10 7.75
N LYS A 518 0.58 -6.01 8.40
CA LYS A 518 -0.26 -4.78 8.49
C LYS A 518 0.54 -3.51 8.82
N SER A 519 1.56 -3.65 9.65
CA SER A 519 2.56 -2.62 10.01
C SER A 519 3.16 -1.86 8.81
N ILE A 520 3.36 -2.53 7.65
CA ILE A 520 3.86 -1.89 6.42
C ILE A 520 2.86 -0.81 5.96
N PHE A 521 1.59 -1.19 5.83
CA PHE A 521 0.51 -0.30 5.39
C PHE A 521 0.23 0.82 6.41
N ASP A 522 0.24 0.53 7.71
CA ASP A 522 0.09 1.57 8.73
C ASP A 522 1.27 2.58 8.73
N SER A 523 2.48 2.15 8.36
CA SER A 523 3.62 3.08 8.19
C SER A 523 3.50 3.95 6.93
N LEU A 524 3.05 3.38 5.81
CA LEU A 524 2.74 4.12 4.58
C LEU A 524 1.64 5.16 4.79
N VAL A 525 0.52 4.78 5.41
CA VAL A 525 -0.57 5.72 5.75
C VAL A 525 -0.14 6.76 6.79
N SER A 526 0.95 6.54 7.54
CA SER A 526 1.57 7.53 8.44
C SER A 526 2.67 8.38 7.78
N GLY A 527 2.91 8.22 6.47
CA GLY A 527 3.98 8.92 5.73
C GLY A 527 5.39 8.60 6.22
N CYS A 528 5.56 7.46 6.88
CA CYS A 528 6.85 6.93 7.30
C CYS A 528 7.36 5.95 6.24
N ILE A 529 8.61 6.11 5.80
CA ILE A 529 9.15 5.32 4.69
C ILE A 529 9.43 3.89 5.18
N PRO A 530 8.75 2.85 4.67
CA PRO A 530 9.03 1.47 5.07
C PRO A 530 10.42 1.03 4.60
N VAL A 531 11.16 0.42 5.53
CA VAL A 531 12.42 -0.26 5.26
C VAL A 531 12.13 -1.76 5.18
N ILE A 532 12.22 -2.29 3.96
CA ILE A 532 11.85 -3.65 3.60
C ILE A 532 13.11 -4.53 3.61
N PHE A 533 13.03 -5.68 4.29
CA PHE A 533 14.16 -6.60 4.45
C PHE A 533 14.05 -7.88 3.61
N ASP A 534 12.91 -8.09 2.96
CA ASP A 534 12.61 -9.25 2.15
C ASP A 534 11.61 -8.84 1.03
N PRO A 535 11.88 -9.08 -0.26
CA PRO A 535 10.94 -8.72 -1.32
C PRO A 535 9.60 -9.45 -1.21
N TYR A 536 9.55 -10.62 -0.56
CA TYR A 536 8.30 -11.34 -0.30
C TYR A 536 7.34 -10.58 0.63
N SER A 537 7.80 -9.58 1.38
CA SER A 537 6.97 -8.75 2.26
C SER A 537 6.10 -7.71 1.54
N ALA A 538 6.42 -7.34 0.30
CA ALA A 538 5.65 -6.32 -0.44
C ALA A 538 5.82 -6.39 -1.96
N TYR A 539 7.07 -6.50 -2.41
CA TYR A 539 7.47 -6.35 -3.82
C TYR A 539 6.85 -7.45 -4.71
N TYR A 540 6.81 -8.69 -4.21
CA TYR A 540 6.20 -9.82 -4.91
C TYR A 540 4.72 -10.05 -4.55
N GLN A 541 4.08 -9.10 -3.86
CA GLN A 541 2.72 -9.21 -3.33
C GLN A 541 1.72 -8.32 -4.07
N TYR A 542 1.81 -7.00 -3.90
CA TYR A 542 0.68 -6.07 -4.08
C TYR A 542 0.65 -5.39 -5.45
N THR A 543 0.63 -6.18 -6.53
CA THR A 543 0.71 -5.70 -7.93
C THR A 543 -0.29 -4.62 -8.33
N TRP A 544 -1.48 -4.60 -7.73
CA TRP A 544 -2.54 -3.61 -7.98
C TRP A 544 -2.45 -2.34 -7.12
N HIS A 545 -1.67 -2.34 -6.03
CA HIS A 545 -1.65 -1.27 -5.02
C HIS A 545 -0.28 -0.68 -4.74
N LEU A 546 0.81 -1.32 -5.20
CA LEU A 546 2.18 -0.81 -5.12
C LEU A 546 2.85 -0.81 -6.51
N PRO A 547 3.60 0.25 -6.85
CA PRO A 547 4.23 0.42 -8.17
C PRO A 547 5.40 -0.54 -8.38
N GLU A 548 5.84 -0.65 -9.64
CA GLU A 548 7.05 -1.39 -10.03
C GLU A 548 8.32 -0.76 -9.45
N ASP A 549 8.49 0.57 -9.54
CA ASP A 549 9.63 1.23 -8.90
C ASP A 549 9.44 1.32 -7.38
N HIS A 550 9.96 0.32 -6.67
CA HIS A 550 9.88 0.28 -5.22
C HIS A 550 10.78 1.35 -4.54
N ARG A 551 11.72 1.96 -5.29
CA ARG A 551 12.57 3.06 -4.80
C ARG A 551 11.77 4.34 -4.56
N ALA A 552 10.61 4.49 -5.22
CA ALA A 552 9.70 5.62 -5.02
C ALA A 552 9.01 5.64 -3.64
N TYR A 553 8.90 4.49 -2.95
CA TYR A 553 8.16 4.39 -1.68
C TYR A 553 8.87 3.63 -0.55
N SER A 554 9.99 2.95 -0.79
CA SER A 554 10.64 2.09 0.21
C SER A 554 12.16 2.03 0.09
N VAL A 555 12.82 1.65 1.18
CA VAL A 555 14.26 1.32 1.17
C VAL A 555 14.42 -0.18 1.35
N TYR A 556 15.07 -0.85 0.40
CA TYR A 556 15.45 -2.25 0.54
C TYR A 556 16.80 -2.41 1.26
N ILE A 557 16.88 -3.34 2.21
CA ILE A 557 18.13 -3.77 2.86
C ILE A 557 18.11 -5.30 2.97
N ASN A 558 19.01 -6.00 2.27
CA ASN A 558 19.02 -7.45 2.27
C ASN A 558 19.21 -8.04 3.68
N LYS A 559 18.27 -8.90 4.10
CA LYS A 559 18.25 -9.57 5.41
C LYS A 559 19.51 -10.39 5.74
N GLU A 560 20.19 -10.98 4.76
CA GLU A 560 21.36 -11.82 4.97
C GLU A 560 22.64 -10.98 5.09
N ASP A 561 22.73 -9.85 4.38
CA ASP A 561 23.82 -8.88 4.57
C ASP A 561 23.75 -8.18 5.93
N LEU A 562 22.54 -7.96 6.45
CA LEU A 562 22.31 -7.49 7.81
C LEU A 562 22.81 -8.51 8.86
N LYS A 563 22.36 -9.77 8.77
CA LYS A 563 22.79 -10.84 9.69
C LYS A 563 24.31 -11.05 9.64
N GLY A 564 24.88 -11.04 8.43
CA GLY A 564 26.31 -11.10 8.17
C GLY A 564 27.08 -9.84 8.59
N LYS A 565 26.41 -8.84 9.17
CA LYS A 565 26.99 -7.57 9.66
C LYS A 565 27.74 -6.77 8.58
N LYS A 566 27.41 -6.98 7.30
CA LYS A 566 27.94 -6.21 6.16
C LYS A 566 27.30 -4.83 6.04
N VAL A 567 26.10 -4.65 6.59
CA VAL A 567 25.32 -3.40 6.54
C VAL A 567 24.83 -3.00 7.93
N ASN A 568 25.12 -1.76 8.32
CA ASN A 568 24.47 -1.07 9.43
C ASN A 568 23.26 -0.27 8.91
N VAL A 569 22.08 -0.51 9.47
CA VAL A 569 20.82 0.16 9.04
C VAL A 569 20.82 1.63 9.41
N ILE A 570 21.42 2.01 10.54
CA ILE A 570 21.50 3.40 10.97
C ILE A 570 22.31 4.21 9.96
N GLU A 571 23.49 3.70 9.58
CA GLU A 571 24.38 4.33 8.58
C GLU A 571 23.73 4.39 7.19
N LYS A 572 23.13 3.27 6.73
CA LYS A 572 22.48 3.16 5.41
C LYS A 572 21.27 4.10 5.23
N LEU A 573 20.59 4.46 6.32
CA LEU A 573 19.46 5.39 6.32
C LEU A 573 19.90 6.83 6.63
N MET A 574 20.95 7.05 7.42
CA MET A 574 21.58 8.37 7.56
C MET A 574 22.13 8.88 6.22
N SER A 575 22.68 8.00 5.36
CA SER A 575 23.25 8.39 4.07
C SER A 575 22.22 8.81 3.02
N LYS A 576 20.91 8.61 3.25
CA LYS A 576 19.86 9.14 2.38
C LYS A 576 19.70 10.64 2.60
N THR A 577 19.73 11.43 1.53
CA THR A 577 19.56 12.89 1.59
C THR A 577 18.18 13.28 2.11
N LEU A 578 18.02 14.52 2.60
CA LEU A 578 16.70 15.04 2.97
C LEU A 578 15.74 15.01 1.77
N ARG A 579 16.23 15.38 0.57
CA ARG A 579 15.42 15.46 -0.64
C ARG A 579 14.84 14.10 -1.04
N GLU A 580 15.63 13.03 -1.03
CA GLU A 580 15.13 11.67 -1.29
C GLU A 580 14.01 11.28 -0.32
N ARG A 581 14.13 11.64 0.96
CA ARG A 581 13.11 11.33 1.98
C ARG A 581 11.83 12.13 1.76
N GLU A 582 11.96 13.41 1.40
CA GLU A 582 10.83 14.28 1.06
C GLU A 582 10.10 13.80 -0.19
N ASP A 583 10.82 13.43 -1.26
CA ASP A 583 10.25 12.89 -2.49
C ASP A 583 9.54 11.55 -2.25
N MET A 584 10.19 10.60 -1.56
CA MET A 584 9.56 9.31 -1.20
C MET A 584 8.32 9.52 -0.32
N ARG A 585 8.36 10.43 0.65
CA ARG A 585 7.20 10.75 1.51
C ARG A 585 6.07 11.41 0.72
N SER A 586 6.40 12.34 -0.16
CA SER A 586 5.42 12.99 -1.04
C SER A 586 4.69 11.95 -1.89
N TYR A 587 5.43 11.04 -2.51
CA TYR A 587 4.87 9.94 -3.30
C TYR A 587 4.00 8.98 -2.47
N ILE A 588 4.46 8.57 -1.28
CA ILE A 588 3.67 7.75 -0.35
C ILE A 588 2.33 8.42 0.02
N VAL A 589 2.37 9.71 0.35
CA VAL A 589 1.21 10.44 0.91
C VAL A 589 0.23 10.86 -0.18
N HIS A 590 0.70 11.37 -1.31
CA HIS A 590 -0.16 11.91 -2.36
C HIS A 590 -0.61 10.84 -3.35
N GLU A 591 0.27 9.91 -3.72
CA GLU A 591 -0.07 8.85 -4.67
C GLU A 591 -0.58 7.59 -3.97
N LEU A 592 0.21 6.95 -3.11
CA LEU A 592 -0.16 5.62 -2.62
C LEU A 592 -1.31 5.64 -1.60
N LEU A 593 -1.28 6.55 -0.63
CA LEU A 593 -2.15 6.54 0.55
C LEU A 593 -3.65 6.30 0.26
N PRO A 594 -4.29 6.97 -0.73
CA PRO A 594 -5.70 6.73 -1.04
C PRO A 594 -5.98 5.26 -1.41
N GLY A 595 -5.14 4.64 -2.24
CA GLY A 595 -5.30 3.24 -2.68
C GLY A 595 -4.89 2.17 -1.67
N LEU A 596 -4.41 2.57 -0.49
CA LEU A 596 -4.01 1.69 0.61
C LEU A 596 -5.03 1.66 1.77
N VAL A 597 -6.03 2.54 1.74
CA VAL A 597 -7.11 2.60 2.75
C VAL A 597 -8.41 2.03 2.20
N TYR A 598 -9.27 1.56 3.10
CA TYR A 598 -10.64 1.15 2.78
C TYR A 598 -11.59 2.19 3.37
N GLY A 599 -12.31 2.95 2.57
CA GLY A 599 -13.34 3.87 3.06
C GLY A 599 -14.49 3.15 3.79
N ASP A 600 -15.19 3.86 4.69
CA ASP A 600 -16.35 3.32 5.42
C ASP A 600 -17.44 2.80 4.46
N SER A 601 -18.36 1.94 4.92
CA SER A 601 -19.31 1.27 4.00
C SER A 601 -20.21 2.24 3.22
N ASN A 602 -20.34 3.50 3.66
CA ASN A 602 -21.09 4.57 3.02
C ASN A 602 -20.18 5.60 2.31
N ALA A 603 -18.89 5.32 2.20
CA ALA A 603 -17.92 6.21 1.59
C ALA A 603 -18.24 6.46 0.11
N LYS A 604 -18.03 7.70 -0.32
CA LYS A 604 -18.14 8.13 -1.70
C LYS A 604 -16.95 9.02 -2.03
N PHE A 605 -16.17 8.59 -2.99
CA PHE A 605 -15.01 9.30 -3.50
C PHE A 605 -15.27 9.67 -4.96
N GLU A 606 -15.19 10.96 -5.26
CA GLU A 606 -15.29 11.54 -6.60
C GLU A 606 -13.89 11.83 -7.15
N ARG A 607 -12.93 12.22 -6.29
CA ARG A 607 -11.55 12.52 -6.66
C ARG A 607 -10.59 11.35 -6.49
N PHE A 608 -10.73 10.54 -5.43
CA PHE A 608 -9.82 9.43 -5.15
C PHE A 608 -10.41 8.05 -5.50
N ARG A 609 -9.53 7.06 -5.69
CA ARG A 609 -9.87 5.63 -5.68
C ARG A 609 -9.23 4.98 -4.46
N ASP A 610 -10.02 4.20 -3.72
CA ASP A 610 -9.55 3.49 -2.53
C ASP A 610 -9.20 2.02 -2.81
N ALA A 611 -8.74 1.29 -1.80
CA ALA A 611 -8.33 -0.10 -1.96
C ALA A 611 -9.49 -1.01 -2.45
N CYS A 612 -10.75 -0.71 -2.10
CA CYS A 612 -11.90 -1.44 -2.62
C CYS A 612 -12.20 -1.07 -4.09
N ASP A 613 -12.26 0.22 -4.41
CA ASP A 613 -12.55 0.72 -5.77
C ASP A 613 -11.53 0.17 -6.79
N ILE A 614 -10.23 0.21 -6.46
CA ILE A 614 -9.13 -0.27 -7.33
C ILE A 614 -9.20 -1.79 -7.53
N THR A 615 -9.51 -2.54 -6.46
CA THR A 615 -9.67 -4.00 -6.53
C THR A 615 -10.83 -4.38 -7.44
N MET A 616 -11.99 -3.71 -7.29
CA MET A 616 -13.19 -4.00 -8.09
C MET A 616 -13.03 -3.55 -9.55
N ASP A 617 -12.42 -2.40 -9.80
CA ASP A 617 -12.06 -1.95 -11.15
C ASP A 617 -11.14 -2.97 -11.86
N SER A 618 -10.14 -3.51 -11.15
CA SER A 618 -9.14 -4.44 -11.71
C SER A 618 -9.67 -5.87 -11.87
N LEU A 619 -10.57 -6.32 -11.00
CA LEU A 619 -11.32 -7.56 -11.19
C LEU A 619 -12.20 -7.50 -12.44
N LEU A 620 -12.97 -6.42 -12.61
CA LEU A 620 -13.79 -6.25 -13.81
C LEU A 620 -12.93 -6.17 -15.08
N HIS A 621 -11.77 -5.49 -15.00
CA HIS A 621 -10.83 -5.45 -16.12
C HIS A 621 -10.24 -6.82 -16.46
N LYS A 622 -9.85 -7.62 -15.44
CA LYS A 622 -9.46 -9.02 -15.61
C LYS A 622 -10.55 -9.81 -16.34
N ILE A 623 -11.78 -9.80 -15.83
CA ILE A 623 -12.89 -10.55 -16.44
C ILE A 623 -13.06 -10.16 -17.92
N SER A 624 -13.12 -8.86 -18.23
CA SER A 624 -13.25 -8.36 -19.62
C SER A 624 -12.12 -8.72 -20.58
N LYS A 625 -11.00 -9.25 -20.07
CA LYS A 625 -9.85 -9.77 -20.84
C LYS A 625 -9.79 -11.29 -20.91
N THR A 626 -10.65 -12.01 -20.17
CA THR A 626 -10.54 -13.47 -19.97
C THR A 626 -11.82 -14.26 -20.28
N LEU A 627 -12.96 -13.58 -20.44
CA LEU A 627 -14.30 -14.11 -20.75
C LEU A 627 -15.04 -13.17 -21.71
#